data_AF-A0A9E0Y9W4-F1
#
_entry.id   AF-A0A9E0Y9W4-F1
#
_cell.length_a   1.000
_cell.length_b   1.000
_cell.length_c   1.000
_cell.angle_alpha   90.00
_cell.angle_beta   90.00
_cell.angle_gamma   90.00
#
_symmetry.space_group_name_H-M   'P 1'
#
loop_
_entity.id
_entity.type
_entity.pdbx_description
1 polymer ?
#
loop_
_entity_poly.entity_id
_entity_poly.type
_entity_poly.pdbx_seq_one_letter_code
_entity_poly.pdbx_strand_id
1 'polypeptide(L)'
;MKVNILKNRLSVLFLVLFAAPAAFGCAVTETGVPACAYWTRADAVFYGKALRVESAQKSEDLPDGARKIRFQVLQNFKGADNPTFSLVASGGAEAGVKSGQTWIVYAHNDIVLKSFAAFRAVRVDPKTPADELESLRAIVAGKTSTAIAGRIVADENGGAYTGAPVEVYVEGKNQKLSARTGADGAFEIPVPTDGNYRVELRFPFETGLVWPDELLGANLAKGSPTVFKYEVRLNDGDCSFGFFRITK
;
A
#
# COMPACT_ATOMS: atom_id res chain seq x y z
N MET A 1 -61.77 -43.48 42.15
CA MET A 1 -60.69 -44.11 41.37
C MET A 1 -59.89 -42.99 40.70
N LYS A 2 -58.66 -42.73 41.17
CA LYS A 2 -57.74 -41.66 40.70
C LYS A 2 -56.56 -42.35 40.01
N VAL A 3 -56.27 -42.08 38.73
CA VAL A 3 -54.95 -42.31 38.05
C VAL A 3 -55.00 -41.52 36.73
N ASN A 4 -54.39 -40.32 36.63
CA ASN A 4 -53.01 -39.94 36.24
C ASN A 4 -52.91 -39.46 34.78
N ILE A 5 -52.79 -38.13 34.63
CA ILE A 5 -52.47 -37.42 33.39
C ILE A 5 -50.94 -37.36 33.28
N LEU A 6 -50.37 -38.08 32.31
CA LEU A 6 -48.95 -37.99 31.97
C LEU A 6 -48.67 -36.64 31.29
N LYS A 7 -47.98 -35.74 31.99
CA LYS A 7 -47.44 -34.49 31.41
C LYS A 7 -46.18 -34.79 30.62
N ASN A 8 -46.31 -34.82 29.30
CA ASN A 8 -45.20 -34.93 28.36
C ASN A 8 -44.48 -33.57 28.30
N ARG A 9 -43.29 -33.45 28.90
CA ARG A 9 -42.42 -32.26 28.79
C ARG A 9 -41.43 -32.49 27.65
N LEU A 10 -41.79 -32.07 26.45
CA LEU A 10 -40.88 -32.02 25.31
C LEU A 10 -39.99 -30.77 25.46
N SER A 11 -38.72 -30.98 25.82
CA SER A 11 -37.71 -29.93 25.93
C SER A 11 -37.30 -29.48 24.52
N VAL A 12 -37.62 -28.25 24.16
CA VAL A 12 -37.13 -27.59 22.94
C VAL A 12 -35.72 -27.10 23.20
N LEU A 13 -34.73 -27.82 22.67
CA LEU A 13 -33.32 -27.42 22.67
C LEU A 13 -33.13 -26.35 21.59
N PHE A 14 -33.09 -25.07 22.00
CA PHE A 14 -32.88 -23.93 21.11
C PHE A 14 -31.37 -23.81 20.81
N LEU A 15 -30.93 -24.38 19.70
CA LEU A 15 -29.56 -24.28 19.20
C LEU A 15 -29.36 -22.88 18.60
N VAL A 16 -28.86 -21.93 19.39
CA VAL A 16 -28.48 -20.60 18.91
C VAL A 16 -27.20 -20.73 18.07
N LEU A 17 -27.37 -20.80 16.74
CA LEU A 17 -26.27 -20.54 15.81
C LEU A 17 -25.86 -19.08 15.97
N PHE A 18 -24.77 -18.84 16.70
CA PHE A 18 -24.04 -17.59 16.63
C PHE A 18 -23.41 -17.51 15.24
N ALA A 19 -24.09 -16.83 14.31
CA ALA A 19 -23.47 -16.32 13.11
C ALA A 19 -22.39 -15.32 13.56
N ALA A 20 -21.12 -15.74 13.52
CA ALA A 20 -20.02 -14.81 13.71
C ALA A 20 -20.13 -13.73 12.61
N PRO A 21 -20.14 -12.43 12.97
CA PRO A 21 -20.08 -11.39 11.95
C PRO A 21 -18.80 -11.60 11.15
N ALA A 22 -18.94 -11.72 9.83
CA ALA A 22 -17.82 -11.70 8.93
C ALA A 22 -17.04 -10.40 9.21
N ALA A 23 -15.84 -10.56 9.78
CA ALA A 23 -14.94 -9.44 9.94
C ALA A 23 -14.61 -8.95 8.53
N PHE A 24 -15.12 -7.79 8.15
CA PHE A 24 -14.71 -7.08 6.95
C PHE A 24 -13.23 -6.73 7.12
N GLY A 25 -12.37 -7.62 6.65
CA GLY A 25 -10.94 -7.40 6.56
C GLY A 25 -10.67 -6.38 5.48
N CYS A 26 -10.70 -5.10 5.81
CA CYS A 26 -10.06 -4.07 4.98
C CYS A 26 -8.55 -4.24 5.10
N ALA A 27 -8.00 -5.17 4.34
CA ALA A 27 -6.59 -5.43 4.19
C ALA A 27 -6.18 -5.17 2.74
N VAL A 28 -6.18 -3.91 2.32
CA VAL A 28 -5.39 -3.53 1.15
C VAL A 28 -4.00 -3.12 1.63
N THR A 29 -3.31 -4.04 2.29
CA THR A 29 -1.85 -3.94 2.34
C THR A 29 -1.39 -4.24 0.93
N GLU A 30 -1.03 -3.20 0.17
CA GLU A 30 -0.43 -3.33 -1.16
C GLU A 30 0.85 -4.18 -1.04
N THR A 31 0.71 -5.50 -1.15
CA THR A 31 1.77 -6.42 -0.77
C THR A 31 2.86 -6.38 -1.84
N GLY A 32 4.10 -6.12 -1.41
CA GLY A 32 5.28 -6.05 -2.28
C GLY A 32 5.53 -4.70 -2.94
N VAL A 33 4.86 -3.63 -2.50
CA VAL A 33 5.30 -2.26 -2.80
C VAL A 33 6.55 -1.95 -1.96
N PRO A 34 7.64 -1.46 -2.55
CA PRO A 34 8.87 -1.14 -1.82
C PRO A 34 8.72 0.13 -0.97
N ALA A 35 9.50 0.22 0.12
CA ALA A 35 9.50 1.38 1.03
C ALA A 35 9.73 2.72 0.32
N CYS A 36 10.55 2.71 -0.75
CA CYS A 36 10.84 3.90 -1.55
C CYS A 36 9.59 4.47 -2.24
N ALA A 37 8.71 3.60 -2.76
CA ALA A 37 7.49 4.04 -3.41
C ALA A 37 6.53 4.70 -2.42
N TYR A 38 6.40 4.12 -1.22
CA TYR A 38 5.62 4.72 -0.15
C TYR A 38 6.20 6.06 0.31
N TRP A 39 7.53 6.16 0.39
CA TRP A 39 8.21 7.40 0.76
C TRP A 39 7.99 8.51 -0.29
N THR A 40 8.06 8.18 -1.59
CA THR A 40 7.80 9.14 -2.68
C THR A 40 6.36 9.66 -2.62
N ARG A 41 5.37 8.77 -2.42
CA ARG A 41 3.94 9.14 -2.37
C ARG A 41 3.52 9.91 -1.12
N ALA A 42 4.21 9.73 0.00
CA ALA A 42 3.84 10.33 1.27
C ALA A 42 4.23 11.81 1.37
N ASP A 43 3.39 12.62 2.00
CA ASP A 43 3.73 13.99 2.40
C ASP A 43 4.52 14.00 3.71
N ALA A 44 4.30 13.00 4.58
CA ALA A 44 5.06 12.80 5.81
C ALA A 44 5.42 11.33 6.02
N VAL A 45 6.66 11.08 6.44
CA VAL A 45 7.20 9.76 6.79
C VAL A 45 8.02 9.85 8.06
N PHE A 46 7.68 9.05 9.07
CA PHE A 46 8.41 9.05 10.33
C PHE A 46 8.36 7.71 11.04
N TYR A 47 9.37 7.45 11.88
CA TYR A 47 9.33 6.43 12.91
C TYR A 47 8.94 7.09 14.24
N GLY A 48 7.88 6.59 14.87
CA GLY A 48 7.29 7.23 16.04
C GLY A 48 6.61 6.27 17.01
N LYS A 49 6.40 6.75 18.24
CA LYS A 49 5.67 6.03 19.29
C LYS A 49 4.27 6.61 19.43
N ALA A 50 3.23 5.79 19.30
CA ALA A 50 1.86 6.21 19.54
C ALA A 50 1.69 6.60 21.02
N LEU A 51 1.44 7.88 21.30
CA LEU A 51 1.22 8.38 22.66
C LEU A 51 -0.24 8.19 23.07
N ARG A 52 -1.16 8.52 22.17
CA ARG A 52 -2.60 8.54 22.44
C ARG A 52 -3.37 8.10 21.20
N VAL A 53 -4.37 7.25 21.40
CA VAL A 53 -5.33 6.82 20.38
C VAL A 53 -6.72 7.13 20.92
N GLU A 54 -7.50 7.91 20.18
CA GLU A 54 -8.84 8.32 20.57
C GLU A 54 -9.81 8.06 19.43
N SER A 55 -11.05 7.71 19.77
CA SER A 55 -12.13 7.74 18.79
C SER A 55 -12.32 9.17 18.30
N ALA A 56 -12.36 9.35 16.99
CA ALA A 56 -12.76 10.61 16.40
C ALA A 56 -14.28 10.75 16.50
N GLN A 57 -14.76 11.93 16.85
CA GLN A 57 -16.19 12.21 16.78
C GLN A 57 -16.61 12.19 15.30
N LYS A 58 -17.69 11.47 15.00
CA LYS A 58 -18.28 11.44 13.65
C LYS A 58 -18.56 12.87 13.18
N SER A 59 -18.11 13.19 11.98
CA SER A 59 -18.39 14.45 11.29
C SER A 59 -18.68 14.17 9.83
N GLU A 60 -19.01 15.21 9.06
CA GLU A 60 -19.16 15.10 7.60
C GLU A 60 -17.87 14.55 6.95
N ASP A 61 -16.73 15.01 7.45
CA ASP A 61 -15.41 14.64 6.91
C ASP A 61 -14.86 13.31 7.49
N LEU A 62 -15.34 12.87 8.66
CA LEU A 62 -14.78 11.72 9.37
C LEU A 62 -15.77 10.55 9.39
N PRO A 63 -15.43 9.41 8.76
CA PRO A 63 -16.30 8.24 8.78
C PRO A 63 -16.45 7.70 10.21
N ASP A 64 -17.53 6.95 10.41
CA ASP A 64 -17.77 6.30 11.69
C ASP A 64 -16.64 5.30 12.00
N GLY A 65 -16.21 5.27 13.27
CA GLY A 65 -15.05 4.47 13.70
C GLY A 65 -13.67 5.05 13.37
N ALA A 66 -13.57 6.24 12.78
CA ALA A 66 -12.29 6.92 12.62
C ALA A 66 -11.63 7.20 13.98
N ARG A 67 -10.29 7.24 14.01
CA ARG A 67 -9.51 7.48 15.23
C ARG A 67 -8.48 8.57 15.01
N LYS A 68 -8.28 9.41 16.02
CA LYS A 68 -7.17 10.37 16.10
C LYS A 68 -6.02 9.74 16.85
N ILE A 69 -4.85 9.72 16.23
CA ILE A 69 -3.64 9.14 16.81
C ILE A 69 -2.59 10.24 16.92
N ARG A 70 -2.09 10.44 18.14
CA ARG A 70 -0.95 11.32 18.41
C ARG A 70 0.30 10.49 18.59
N PHE A 71 1.32 10.76 17.79
CA PHE A 71 2.64 10.16 17.87
C PHE A 71 3.66 11.12 18.49
N GLN A 72 4.63 10.56 19.21
CA GLN A 72 5.93 11.15 19.41
C GLN A 72 6.80 10.77 18.22
N VAL A 73 7.36 11.75 17.51
CA VAL A 73 8.29 11.52 16.40
C VAL A 73 9.65 11.18 17.00
N LEU A 74 10.13 9.97 16.74
CA LEU A 74 11.45 9.50 17.20
C LEU A 74 12.51 9.73 16.12
N GLN A 75 12.13 9.57 14.86
CA GLN A 75 12.96 9.87 13.70
C GLN A 75 12.07 10.38 12.56
N ASN A 76 12.35 11.59 12.06
CA ASN A 76 11.68 12.18 10.89
C ASN A 76 12.44 11.77 9.62
N PHE A 77 11.73 11.25 8.61
CA PHE A 77 12.29 10.96 7.29
C PHE A 77 11.77 11.91 6.21
N LYS A 78 10.59 12.52 6.41
CA LYS A 78 9.95 13.47 5.49
C LYS A 78 8.79 14.18 6.21
N GLY A 79 8.69 15.51 6.10
CA GLY A 79 7.49 16.30 6.43
C GLY A 79 6.96 16.29 7.89
N ALA A 80 7.57 15.54 8.81
CA ALA A 80 7.14 15.44 10.21
C ALA A 80 8.05 16.25 11.15
N ASP A 81 8.13 17.57 10.91
CA ASP A 81 9.13 18.44 11.56
C ASP A 81 8.85 18.74 13.04
N ASN A 82 7.66 18.39 13.52
CA ASN A 82 7.27 18.59 14.91
C ASN A 82 7.59 17.35 15.77
N PRO A 83 7.98 17.53 17.05
CA PRO A 83 8.29 16.41 17.95
C PRO A 83 7.07 15.53 18.26
N THR A 84 5.87 16.03 18.00
CA THR A 84 4.64 15.24 17.99
C THR A 84 3.90 15.42 16.68
N PHE A 85 3.32 14.35 16.17
CA PHE A 85 2.57 14.33 14.93
C PHE A 85 1.19 13.72 15.16
N SER A 86 0.14 14.39 14.70
CA SER A 86 -1.24 13.91 14.84
C SER A 86 -1.77 13.54 13.47
N LEU A 87 -2.45 12.40 13.39
CA LEU A 87 -3.10 11.95 12.17
C LEU A 87 -4.45 11.31 12.47
N VAL A 88 -5.27 11.23 11.42
CA VAL A 88 -6.52 10.49 11.41
C VAL A 88 -6.29 9.13 10.75
N ALA A 89 -6.85 8.09 11.36
CA ALA A 89 -6.92 6.74 10.80
C ALA A 89 -8.39 6.33 10.65
N SER A 90 -8.84 6.08 9.43
CA SER A 90 -10.23 5.79 9.05
C SER A 90 -10.47 4.34 8.61
N GLY A 91 -9.52 3.43 8.81
CA GLY A 91 -9.60 2.00 8.46
C GLY A 91 -8.21 1.36 8.36
N GLY A 92 -8.11 0.19 7.72
CA GLY A 92 -6.83 -0.37 7.24
C GLY A 92 -5.85 -0.88 8.30
N ALA A 93 -4.55 -0.88 7.94
CA ALA A 93 -3.46 -1.33 8.81
C ALA A 93 -3.30 -0.46 10.06
N GLU A 94 -3.69 0.80 9.97
CA GLU A 94 -3.66 1.80 11.03
C GLU A 94 -4.68 1.47 12.12
N ALA A 95 -5.78 0.76 11.79
CA ALA A 95 -6.80 0.30 12.73
C ALA A 95 -6.20 -0.46 13.93
N GLY A 96 -5.04 -1.10 13.75
CA GLY A 96 -4.34 -1.86 14.80
C GLY A 96 -3.49 -1.04 15.78
N VAL A 97 -3.27 0.26 15.53
CA VAL A 97 -2.39 1.09 16.37
C VAL A 97 -2.92 1.23 17.79
N LYS A 98 -2.06 0.97 18.78
CA LYS A 98 -2.32 1.16 20.22
C LYS A 98 -1.27 2.08 20.86
N SER A 99 -1.67 2.80 21.89
CA SER A 99 -0.75 3.61 22.70
C SER A 99 0.42 2.77 23.22
N GLY A 100 1.61 3.38 23.25
CA GLY A 100 2.85 2.76 23.67
C GLY A 100 3.63 2.04 22.56
N GLN A 101 3.02 1.73 21.43
CA GLN A 101 3.66 1.01 20.33
C GLN A 101 4.46 1.92 19.40
N THR A 102 5.48 1.37 18.77
CA THR A 102 6.31 2.05 17.76
C THR A 102 5.95 1.61 16.35
N TRP A 103 5.91 2.58 15.44
CA TRP A 103 5.45 2.41 14.07
C TRP A 103 6.29 3.25 13.11
N ILE A 104 6.47 2.74 11.90
CA ILE A 104 6.79 3.56 10.72
C ILE A 104 5.44 4.00 10.14
N VAL A 105 5.29 5.30 9.90
CA VAL A 105 4.05 5.90 9.43
C VAL A 105 4.31 6.62 8.13
N TYR A 106 3.48 6.34 7.13
CA TYR A 106 3.37 7.06 5.88
C TYR A 106 2.01 7.78 5.85
N ALA A 107 2.04 9.09 5.70
CA ALA A 107 0.85 9.92 5.72
C ALA A 107 0.81 10.88 4.53
N HIS A 108 -0.39 11.16 4.06
CA HIS A 108 -0.67 12.23 3.10
C HIS A 108 -1.40 13.37 3.81
N ASN A 109 -1.23 14.58 3.31
CA ASN A 109 -1.98 15.74 3.72
C ASN A 109 -3.37 15.65 3.09
N ASP A 110 -4.37 15.38 3.90
CA ASP A 110 -5.75 15.25 3.44
C ASP A 110 -6.45 16.61 3.56
N ILE A 111 -6.71 17.22 2.40
CA ILE A 111 -7.36 18.52 2.30
C ILE A 111 -8.81 18.51 2.79
N VAL A 112 -9.49 17.37 2.69
CA VAL A 112 -10.88 17.20 3.13
C VAL A 112 -10.90 17.14 4.65
N LEU A 113 -10.03 16.31 5.23
CA LEU A 113 -9.88 16.20 6.68
C LEU A 113 -9.19 17.41 7.32
N LYS A 114 -8.57 18.29 6.51
CA LYS A 114 -7.68 19.38 6.96
C LYS A 114 -6.65 18.88 7.97
N SER A 115 -6.15 17.67 7.74
CA SER A 115 -5.29 16.92 8.65
C SER A 115 -4.47 15.92 7.85
N PHE A 116 -3.41 15.39 8.45
CA PHE A 116 -2.77 14.21 7.89
C PHE A 116 -3.62 12.97 8.11
N ALA A 117 -3.71 12.12 7.08
CA ALA A 117 -4.25 10.78 7.16
C ALA A 117 -3.13 9.77 6.89
N ALA A 118 -3.03 8.75 7.74
CA ALA A 118 -2.12 7.65 7.48
C ALA A 118 -2.77 6.70 6.47
N PHE A 119 -2.03 6.40 5.41
CA PHE A 119 -2.44 5.43 4.40
C PHE A 119 -1.62 4.13 4.47
N ARG A 120 -0.49 4.17 5.18
CA ARG A 120 0.25 2.98 5.59
C ARG A 120 0.91 3.17 6.94
N ALA A 121 0.78 2.18 7.81
CA ALA A 121 1.52 2.08 9.05
C ALA A 121 2.10 0.68 9.23
N VAL A 122 3.39 0.59 9.56
CA VAL A 122 4.11 -0.66 9.79
C VAL A 122 4.58 -0.71 11.23
N ARG A 123 4.10 -1.71 11.98
CA ARG A 123 4.49 -1.88 13.37
C ARG A 123 5.95 -2.32 13.44
N VAL A 124 6.74 -1.62 14.24
CA VAL A 124 8.12 -1.98 14.52
C VAL A 124 8.17 -2.63 15.90
N ASP A 125 8.55 -3.91 15.95
CA ASP A 125 8.79 -4.60 17.21
C ASP A 125 10.19 -4.26 17.73
N PRO A 126 10.36 -3.90 19.02
CA PRO A 126 11.69 -3.67 19.59
C PRO A 126 12.68 -4.82 19.41
N LYS A 127 12.19 -6.06 19.25
CA LYS A 127 13.02 -7.26 19.13
C LYS A 127 13.38 -7.62 17.69
N THR A 128 12.71 -7.01 16.71
CA THR A 128 12.93 -7.30 15.29
C THR A 128 13.07 -5.97 14.55
N PRO A 129 14.30 -5.56 14.19
CA PRO A 129 14.52 -4.41 13.32
C PRO A 129 13.70 -4.58 12.05
N ALA A 130 12.99 -3.54 11.64
CA ALA A 130 12.25 -3.56 10.38
C ALA A 130 13.22 -3.22 9.24
N ASP A 131 13.34 -4.10 8.23
CA ASP A 131 14.11 -3.84 7.00
C ASP A 131 13.72 -2.51 6.33
N GLU A 132 12.45 -2.14 6.50
CA GLU A 132 11.89 -0.87 6.05
C GLU A 132 12.51 0.36 6.73
N LEU A 133 12.89 0.26 8.00
CA LEU A 133 13.55 1.35 8.71
C LEU A 133 14.95 1.61 8.15
N GLU A 134 15.69 0.56 7.83
CA GLU A 134 17.00 0.68 7.17
C GLU A 134 16.86 1.22 5.75
N SER A 135 15.82 0.79 5.03
CA SER A 135 15.51 1.30 3.69
C SER A 135 15.24 2.80 3.73
N LEU A 136 14.43 3.28 4.68
CA LEU A 136 14.17 4.70 4.89
C LEU A 136 15.42 5.50 5.26
N ARG A 137 16.30 4.94 6.09
CA ARG A 137 17.59 5.56 6.42
C ARG A 137 18.49 5.68 5.19
N ALA A 138 18.51 4.65 4.34
CA ALA A 138 19.26 4.68 3.10
C ALA A 138 18.72 5.74 2.13
N ILE A 139 17.40 5.89 2.02
CA ILE A 139 16.76 6.92 1.20
C ILE A 139 17.18 8.32 1.66
N VAL A 140 17.00 8.63 2.95
CA VAL A 140 17.36 9.96 3.50
C VAL A 140 18.87 10.24 3.41
N ALA A 141 19.70 9.19 3.48
CA ALA A 141 21.14 9.33 3.31
C ALA A 141 21.59 9.45 1.84
N GLY A 142 20.68 9.44 0.87
CA GLY A 142 21.00 9.46 -0.56
C GLY A 142 21.74 8.20 -1.04
N LYS A 143 21.58 7.08 -0.33
CA LYS A 143 22.24 5.80 -0.62
C LYS A 143 21.40 4.86 -1.49
N THR A 144 20.17 5.24 -1.80
CA THR A 144 19.31 4.50 -2.73
C THR A 144 19.34 5.14 -4.10
N SER A 145 19.40 4.32 -5.15
CA SER A 145 19.20 4.79 -6.52
C SER A 145 17.75 5.18 -6.75
N THR A 146 17.54 6.22 -7.56
CA THR A 146 16.26 6.47 -8.19
C THR A 146 15.86 5.24 -9.01
N ALA A 147 14.60 4.81 -8.98
CA ALA A 147 14.18 3.58 -9.64
C ALA A 147 12.78 3.66 -10.25
N ILE A 148 12.59 2.94 -11.35
CA ILE A 148 11.28 2.62 -11.92
C ILE A 148 11.02 1.15 -11.64
N ALA A 149 9.99 0.89 -10.86
CA ALA A 149 9.59 -0.44 -10.44
C ALA A 149 8.11 -0.69 -10.73
N GLY A 150 7.72 -1.95 -10.65
CA GLY A 150 6.32 -2.31 -10.73
C GLY A 150 6.10 -3.79 -10.60
N ARG A 151 4.84 -4.18 -10.57
CA ARG A 151 4.45 -5.58 -10.53
C ARG A 151 3.26 -5.83 -11.45
N ILE A 152 3.41 -6.87 -12.28
CA ILE A 152 2.32 -7.40 -13.08
C ILE A 152 1.50 -8.35 -12.20
N VAL A 153 0.18 -8.21 -12.22
CA VAL A 153 -0.76 -9.04 -11.44
C VAL A 153 -1.87 -9.61 -12.32
N ALA A 154 -2.40 -10.76 -11.91
CA ALA A 154 -3.44 -11.47 -12.65
C ALA A 154 -4.86 -10.91 -12.43
N ASP A 155 -5.11 -10.32 -11.27
CA ASP A 155 -6.43 -9.82 -10.88
C ASP A 155 -6.35 -8.62 -9.92
N GLU A 156 -7.52 -8.09 -9.55
CA GLU A 156 -7.68 -6.92 -8.68
C GLU A 156 -7.25 -7.15 -7.22
N ASN A 157 -7.16 -8.41 -6.81
CA ASN A 157 -6.70 -8.80 -5.47
C ASN A 157 -5.18 -8.99 -5.42
N GLY A 158 -4.47 -8.68 -6.52
CA GLY A 158 -3.03 -8.87 -6.62
C GLY A 158 -2.63 -10.33 -6.83
N GLY A 159 -3.50 -11.13 -7.45
CA GLY A 159 -3.20 -12.51 -7.81
C GLY A 159 -1.88 -12.65 -8.56
N ALA A 160 -1.13 -13.71 -8.27
CA ALA A 160 0.22 -13.91 -8.81
C ALA A 160 0.20 -14.00 -10.35
N TYR A 161 1.09 -13.26 -10.99
CA TYR A 161 1.33 -13.38 -12.42
C TYR A 161 2.07 -14.68 -12.72
N THR A 162 1.57 -15.45 -13.70
CA THR A 162 2.14 -16.75 -14.11
C THR A 162 2.47 -16.81 -15.61
N GLY A 163 2.41 -15.67 -16.30
CA GLY A 163 2.72 -15.58 -17.72
C GLY A 163 4.23 -15.54 -18.02
N ALA A 164 4.56 -15.54 -19.31
CA ALA A 164 5.94 -15.44 -19.76
C ALA A 164 6.56 -14.07 -19.41
N PRO A 165 7.87 -13.98 -19.09
CA PRO A 165 8.50 -12.72 -18.69
C PRO A 165 8.23 -11.58 -19.67
N VAL A 166 7.86 -10.42 -19.13
CA VAL A 166 7.60 -9.20 -19.89
C VAL A 166 8.89 -8.40 -19.99
N GLU A 167 9.19 -7.90 -21.19
CA GLU A 167 10.34 -7.03 -21.40
C GLU A 167 9.97 -5.60 -21.01
N VAL A 168 10.84 -4.96 -20.23
CA VAL A 168 10.67 -3.60 -19.75
C VAL A 168 11.80 -2.76 -20.33
N TYR A 169 11.46 -1.67 -21.01
CA TYR A 169 12.42 -0.72 -21.54
C TYR A 169 12.19 0.64 -20.89
N VAL A 170 13.26 1.32 -20.51
CA VAL A 170 13.24 2.67 -19.95
C VAL A 170 14.15 3.55 -20.79
N GLU A 171 13.61 4.66 -21.30
CA GLU A 171 14.34 5.62 -22.11
C GLU A 171 14.25 7.01 -21.50
N GLY A 172 15.39 7.67 -21.32
CA GLY A 172 15.48 9.01 -20.75
C GLY A 172 16.94 9.41 -20.56
N LYS A 173 17.21 10.71 -20.48
CA LYS A 173 18.57 11.24 -20.23
C LYS A 173 19.66 10.66 -21.15
N ASN A 174 19.34 10.46 -22.43
CA ASN A 174 20.22 9.84 -23.43
C ASN A 174 20.64 8.40 -23.11
N GLN A 175 19.88 7.70 -22.28
CA GLN A 175 20.09 6.30 -21.95
C GLN A 175 18.87 5.47 -22.32
N LYS A 176 19.15 4.21 -22.65
CA LYS A 176 18.14 3.18 -22.82
C LYS A 176 18.53 1.99 -21.95
N LEU A 177 17.68 1.71 -20.98
CA LEU A 177 17.84 0.62 -20.03
C LEU A 177 16.78 -0.44 -20.33
N SER A 178 17.05 -1.68 -19.97
CA SER A 178 16.10 -2.77 -20.12
C SER A 178 16.21 -3.79 -19.01
N ALA A 179 15.08 -4.36 -18.63
CA ALA A 179 14.99 -5.52 -17.74
C ALA A 179 13.90 -6.48 -18.21
N ARG A 180 13.78 -7.60 -17.50
CA ARG A 180 12.66 -8.53 -17.64
C ARG A 180 12.00 -8.72 -16.29
N THR A 181 10.69 -8.92 -16.29
CA THR A 181 9.98 -9.23 -15.05
C THR A 181 10.45 -10.58 -14.50
N GLY A 182 10.49 -10.68 -13.17
CA GLY A 182 10.65 -11.94 -12.45
C GLY A 182 9.44 -12.86 -12.62
N ALA A 183 9.56 -14.07 -12.06
CA ALA A 183 8.48 -15.06 -12.08
C ALA A 183 7.24 -14.64 -11.28
N ASP A 184 7.37 -13.68 -10.37
CA ASP A 184 6.26 -13.07 -9.61
C ASP A 184 5.67 -11.83 -10.30
N GLY A 185 6.14 -11.52 -11.53
CA GLY A 185 5.74 -10.33 -12.28
C GLY A 185 6.39 -9.03 -11.83
N ALA A 186 7.28 -9.04 -10.82
CA ALA A 186 7.97 -7.83 -10.36
C ALA A 186 9.10 -7.43 -11.31
N PHE A 187 9.36 -6.13 -11.42
CA PHE A 187 10.54 -5.58 -12.07
C PHE A 187 11.02 -4.33 -11.34
N GLU A 188 12.31 -4.05 -11.47
CA GLU A 188 12.95 -2.84 -10.98
C GLU A 188 14.10 -2.46 -11.93
N ILE A 189 14.15 -1.19 -12.33
CA ILE A 189 15.20 -0.64 -13.16
C ILE A 189 15.75 0.61 -12.46
N PRO A 190 16.96 0.55 -11.89
CA PRO A 190 17.66 1.72 -11.39
C PRO A 190 17.91 2.71 -12.52
N VAL A 191 17.65 4.00 -12.27
CA VAL A 191 17.92 5.08 -13.20
C VAL A 191 18.93 6.07 -12.58
N PRO A 192 19.84 6.65 -13.38
CA PRO A 192 21.03 7.32 -12.83
C PRO A 192 20.75 8.68 -12.18
N THR A 193 19.69 9.39 -12.58
CA THR A 193 19.38 10.74 -12.09
C THR A 193 17.88 10.99 -12.04
N ASP A 194 17.47 12.10 -11.43
CA ASP A 194 16.19 12.76 -11.69
C ASP A 194 15.89 12.89 -13.19
N GLY A 195 14.61 13.07 -13.55
CA GLY A 195 14.20 13.38 -14.91
C GLY A 195 12.89 12.77 -15.35
N ASN A 196 12.60 13.01 -16.62
CA ASN A 196 11.47 12.40 -17.32
C ASN A 196 11.95 11.15 -18.06
N TYR A 197 11.25 10.05 -17.84
CA TYR A 197 11.51 8.75 -18.44
C TYR A 197 10.28 8.25 -19.18
N ARG A 198 10.50 7.62 -20.33
CA ARG A 198 9.49 6.84 -21.05
C ARG A 198 9.70 5.37 -20.75
N VAL A 199 8.64 4.68 -20.40
CA VAL A 199 8.65 3.26 -20.07
C VAL A 199 7.83 2.51 -21.11
N GLU A 200 8.34 1.40 -21.60
CA GLU A 200 7.65 0.46 -22.49
C GLU A 200 7.63 -0.94 -21.84
N LEU A 201 6.44 -1.47 -21.58
CA LEU A 201 6.22 -2.87 -21.24
C LEU A 201 5.81 -3.62 -22.51
N ARG A 202 6.57 -4.65 -22.88
CA ARG A 202 6.33 -5.47 -24.07
C ARG A 202 5.96 -6.90 -23.65
N PHE A 203 4.67 -7.19 -23.75
CA PHE A 203 4.10 -8.48 -23.41
C PHE A 203 4.25 -9.42 -24.62
N PRO A 204 4.76 -10.65 -24.44
CA PRO A 204 5.00 -11.58 -25.55
C PRO A 204 3.71 -12.21 -26.12
N PHE A 205 2.54 -11.76 -25.67
CA PHE A 205 1.22 -12.25 -26.06
C PHE A 205 0.23 -11.08 -26.11
N GLU A 206 -0.91 -11.29 -26.76
CA GLU A 206 -2.00 -10.32 -26.76
C GLU A 206 -2.71 -10.31 -25.40
N THR A 207 -2.87 -9.12 -24.84
CA THR A 207 -3.52 -8.92 -23.54
C THR A 207 -4.08 -7.51 -23.41
N GLY A 208 -5.11 -7.35 -22.58
CA GLY A 208 -5.52 -6.06 -22.05
C GLY A 208 -4.78 -5.74 -20.74
N LEU A 209 -4.82 -4.47 -20.35
CA LEU A 209 -4.14 -4.00 -19.15
C LEU A 209 -5.00 -2.97 -18.43
N VAL A 210 -4.99 -3.02 -17.11
CA VAL A 210 -5.43 -1.94 -16.21
C VAL A 210 -4.21 -1.46 -15.44
N TRP A 211 -4.05 -0.15 -15.37
CA TRP A 211 -2.88 0.52 -14.80
C TRP A 211 -3.31 1.66 -13.87
N PRO A 212 -2.40 2.23 -13.07
CA PRO A 212 -2.72 3.34 -12.18
C PRO A 212 -3.10 4.60 -12.97
N ASP A 213 -4.16 5.29 -12.54
CA ASP A 213 -4.68 6.48 -13.24
C ASP A 213 -3.69 7.66 -13.26
N GLU A 214 -2.69 7.64 -12.38
CA GLU A 214 -1.67 8.69 -12.27
C GLU A 214 -0.58 8.61 -13.35
N LEU A 215 -0.57 7.54 -14.17
CA LEU A 215 0.43 7.37 -15.22
C LEU A 215 0.22 8.37 -16.37
N LEU A 216 1.24 9.19 -16.61
CA LEU A 216 1.22 10.18 -17.68
C LEU A 216 1.45 9.52 -19.04
N GLY A 217 0.76 10.01 -20.08
CA GLY A 217 0.99 9.55 -21.46
C GLY A 217 0.72 8.06 -21.68
N ALA A 218 -0.07 7.43 -20.81
CA ALA A 218 -0.35 6.01 -20.88
C ALA A 218 -1.04 5.62 -22.20
N ASN A 219 -0.48 4.64 -22.90
CA ASN A 219 -1.03 4.13 -24.15
C ASN A 219 -0.82 2.62 -24.29
N LEU A 220 -1.88 1.91 -24.72
CA LEU A 220 -1.86 0.49 -24.97
C LEU A 220 -2.06 0.21 -26.46
N ALA A 221 -1.08 -0.40 -27.10
CA ALA A 221 -1.19 -0.98 -28.43
C ALA A 221 -1.36 -2.50 -28.31
N LYS A 222 -2.58 -2.99 -28.54
CA LYS A 222 -2.88 -4.43 -28.54
C LYS A 222 -2.30 -5.11 -29.78
N GLY A 223 -1.80 -6.32 -29.60
CA GLY A 223 -1.23 -7.16 -30.67
C GLY A 223 -0.40 -8.29 -30.07
N SER A 224 0.42 -8.96 -30.89
CA SER A 224 1.44 -9.90 -30.40
C SER A 224 2.79 -9.48 -30.98
N PRO A 225 3.62 -8.72 -30.23
CA PRO A 225 3.47 -8.41 -28.81
C PRO A 225 2.43 -7.30 -28.50
N THR A 226 1.78 -7.36 -27.33
CA THR A 226 1.08 -6.20 -26.75
C THR A 226 2.12 -5.24 -26.19
N VAL A 227 1.97 -3.95 -26.47
CA VAL A 227 2.90 -2.90 -26.02
C VAL A 227 2.15 -1.86 -25.20
N PHE A 228 2.59 -1.66 -23.96
CA PHE A 228 2.09 -0.59 -23.09
C PHE A 228 3.19 0.43 -22.84
N LYS A 229 2.87 1.72 -22.96
CA LYS A 229 3.81 2.83 -22.78
C LYS A 229 3.27 3.82 -21.77
N TYR A 230 4.15 4.42 -20.98
CA TYR A 230 3.82 5.52 -20.07
C TYR A 230 5.04 6.39 -19.78
N GLU A 231 4.82 7.55 -19.17
CA GLU A 231 5.85 8.48 -18.76
C GLU A 231 5.90 8.60 -17.23
N VAL A 232 7.12 8.73 -16.69
CA VAL A 232 7.38 8.92 -15.27
C VAL A 232 8.26 10.15 -15.10
N ARG A 233 7.94 10.98 -14.11
CA ARG A 233 8.82 12.05 -13.64
C ARG A 233 9.38 11.65 -12.28
N LEU A 234 10.69 11.68 -12.14
CA LEU A 234 11.39 11.30 -10.91
C LEU A 234 12.28 12.44 -10.46
N ASN A 235 12.33 12.71 -9.17
CA ASN A 235 13.41 13.47 -8.55
C ASN A 235 14.52 12.52 -8.06
N ASP A 236 15.63 13.08 -7.59
CA ASP A 236 16.71 12.28 -7.01
C ASP A 236 16.23 11.53 -5.76
N GLY A 237 16.46 10.21 -5.75
CA GLY A 237 16.00 9.31 -4.69
C GLY A 237 14.55 8.86 -4.81
N ASP A 238 13.79 9.34 -5.81
CA ASP A 238 12.41 8.91 -6.03
C ASP A 238 12.32 7.48 -6.56
N CYS A 239 11.20 6.85 -6.25
CA CYS A 239 10.88 5.50 -6.66
C CYS A 239 9.46 5.47 -7.20
N SER A 240 9.34 5.31 -8.52
CA SER A 240 8.04 5.11 -9.15
C SER A 240 7.69 3.63 -9.08
N PHE A 241 6.48 3.33 -8.59
CA PHE A 241 5.97 1.97 -8.53
C PHE A 241 4.51 1.94 -8.99
N GLY A 242 4.19 1.01 -9.90
CA GLY A 242 2.83 0.74 -10.36
C GLY A 242 2.46 -0.74 -10.36
N PHE A 243 1.19 -1.03 -10.11
CA PHE A 243 0.60 -2.35 -10.37
C PHE A 243 -0.02 -2.37 -11.77
N PHE A 244 0.29 -3.40 -12.54
CA PHE A 244 -0.18 -3.58 -13.91
C PHE A 244 -1.02 -4.86 -13.97
N ARG A 245 -2.35 -4.69 -13.96
CA ARG A 245 -3.27 -5.82 -13.93
C ARG A 245 -3.61 -6.26 -15.34
N ILE A 246 -3.35 -7.52 -15.63
CA ILE A 246 -3.72 -8.13 -16.91
C ILE A 246 -5.24 -8.30 -17.00
N THR A 247 -5.80 -8.03 -18.18
CA THR A 247 -7.17 -8.42 -18.53
C THR A 247 -7.15 -9.32 -19.75
N LYS A 248 -8.15 -10.20 -19.83
CA LYS A 248 -8.45 -10.95 -21.05
C LYS A 248 -8.89 -10.00 -22.16
#